data_AF-A0ABD6E044-F1
#
_entry.id   AF-A0ABD6E044-F1
#
_cell.length_a   1.000
_cell.length_b   1.000
_cell.length_c   1.000
_cell.angle_alpha   90.00
_cell.angle_beta   90.00
_cell.angle_gamma   90.00
#
_symmetry.space_group_name_H-M   'P 1'
#
loop_
_entity.id
_entity.type
_entity.pdbx_description
1 polymer ?
#
loop_
_entity_poly.entity_id
_entity_poly.type
_entity_poly.pdbx_seq_one_letter_code
_entity_poly.pdbx_strand_id
1 'polypeptide(L)'
;MRLIEKILYTSLITMIVSTSMILSGCVEPSLNDNTILNIFEVHEWGVFEHVYNSNIVNVVNEPVIGPVIVKKPVIYFHYDENLSDIVIEVDINGDILVTIPDAVNTSNGINWTFDIVNNSVVAPNGTVYDYLFYECQINVTQGIVAYVVEDGINITFYVENVADYSISDIFFIYGYSTDISIWSRGLSYVHIDTLESGEETSITIPLKNNSSYDTDEIFSSLIENGLTANEAKELIDYWQEMWFHPTNIGTYAQMIYTIPEEIYNDLLPISIIPTPEIINRVGLFFVTGIPINPSDRN
;
A
#
# COMPACT_ATOMS: atom_id res chain seq x y z
N MET A 1 34.49 34.83 -76.23
CA MET A 1 35.52 33.77 -76.19
C MET A 1 35.02 32.69 -75.24
N ARG A 2 34.51 31.59 -75.83
CA ARG A 2 34.20 30.24 -75.29
C ARG A 2 33.28 30.13 -74.05
N LEU A 3 32.01 29.71 -74.25
CA LEU A 3 31.49 28.31 -74.15
C LEU A 3 31.31 27.94 -72.65
N ILE A 4 30.20 27.41 -72.12
CA ILE A 4 29.06 26.65 -72.67
C ILE A 4 27.98 26.51 -71.57
N GLU A 5 26.72 26.66 -72.00
CA GLU A 5 25.50 25.90 -71.67
C GLU A 5 25.25 25.29 -70.28
N LYS A 6 24.10 25.66 -69.69
CA LYS A 6 22.87 24.84 -69.48
C LYS A 6 21.95 25.61 -68.52
N ILE A 7 20.88 26.28 -68.95
CA ILE A 7 19.56 25.77 -69.39
C ILE A 7 18.87 24.92 -68.30
N LEU A 8 17.88 25.50 -67.60
CA LEU A 8 16.44 25.21 -67.71
C LEU A 8 15.68 26.12 -66.70
N TYR A 9 14.84 27.08 -67.11
CA TYR A 9 13.41 26.91 -67.47
C TYR A 9 12.60 26.36 -66.28
N THR A 10 11.49 26.92 -65.78
CA THR A 10 10.44 27.75 -66.40
C THR A 10 9.49 28.29 -65.31
N SER A 11 9.18 29.60 -65.36
CA SER A 11 7.85 30.26 -65.34
C SER A 11 6.77 29.88 -64.29
N LEU A 12 6.16 30.79 -63.52
CA LEU A 12 5.26 31.93 -63.86
C LEU A 12 3.76 31.55 -63.65
N ILE A 13 2.95 32.57 -63.29
CA ILE A 13 1.48 32.69 -63.39
C ILE A 13 0.74 32.20 -62.14
N THR A 14 0.30 33.01 -61.17
CA THR A 14 -0.58 34.22 -61.17
C THR A 14 -2.03 33.95 -61.61
N MET A 15 -2.95 34.25 -60.67
CA MET A 15 -4.34 34.69 -60.89
C MET A 15 -5.45 33.62 -60.97
N ILE A 16 -6.38 33.64 -60.01
CA ILE A 16 -7.75 34.23 -60.13
C ILE A 16 -8.57 33.88 -58.88
N VAL A 17 -9.24 34.91 -58.35
CA VAL A 17 -10.27 34.86 -57.31
C VAL A 17 -11.58 34.32 -57.90
N SER A 18 -12.22 33.38 -57.22
CA SER A 18 -13.66 33.12 -57.40
C SER A 18 -14.32 32.89 -56.04
N THR A 19 -14.96 33.94 -55.54
CA THR A 19 -16.00 33.90 -54.51
C THR A 19 -17.21 33.12 -55.01
N SER A 20 -17.58 32.07 -54.29
CA SER A 20 -18.94 31.53 -54.28
C SER A 20 -19.34 31.23 -52.83
N MET A 21 -20.23 32.07 -52.30
CA MET A 21 -21.04 31.75 -51.12
C MET A 21 -21.88 30.51 -51.43
N ILE A 22 -21.69 29.45 -50.64
CA ILE A 22 -22.69 28.41 -50.44
C ILE A 22 -22.97 28.38 -48.93
N LEU A 23 -24.12 28.95 -48.56
CA LEU A 23 -24.82 28.64 -47.32
C LEU A 23 -25.39 27.23 -47.48
N SER A 24 -24.74 26.24 -46.89
CA SER A 24 -25.35 24.94 -46.57
C SER A 24 -24.75 24.47 -45.25
N GLY A 25 -25.62 24.22 -44.27
CA GLY A 25 -25.27 24.04 -42.86
C GLY A 25 -24.04 23.18 -42.63
N CYS A 26 -23.03 23.78 -41.99
CA CYS A 26 -22.16 23.01 -41.12
C CYS A 26 -23.03 22.57 -39.94
N VAL A 27 -23.48 21.33 -39.99
CA VAL A 27 -23.63 20.53 -38.78
C VAL A 27 -22.29 20.66 -38.08
N GLU A 28 -22.26 21.33 -36.92
CA GLU A 28 -21.12 21.21 -36.02
C GLU A 28 -20.86 19.71 -35.88
N PRO A 29 -19.65 19.22 -36.17
CA PRO A 29 -19.31 17.89 -35.70
C PRO A 29 -19.46 17.98 -34.19
N SER A 30 -20.51 17.33 -33.66
CA SER A 30 -20.61 17.04 -32.25
C SER A 30 -19.27 16.42 -31.89
N LEU A 31 -18.52 17.13 -31.06
CA LEU A 31 -17.39 16.58 -30.33
C LEU A 31 -17.96 15.43 -29.49
N ASN A 32 -18.07 14.24 -30.10
CA ASN A 32 -17.90 12.98 -29.40
C ASN A 32 -16.39 12.86 -29.15
N ASP A 33 -15.84 13.81 -28.39
CA ASP A 33 -14.73 13.47 -27.55
C ASP A 33 -15.37 12.63 -26.44
N ASN A 34 -15.26 11.31 -26.60
CA ASN A 34 -15.28 10.38 -25.47
C ASN A 34 -14.06 10.71 -24.61
N THR A 35 -14.07 11.90 -24.00
CA THR A 35 -13.32 12.20 -22.81
C THR A 35 -13.90 11.23 -21.80
N ILE A 36 -13.24 10.08 -21.64
CA ILE A 36 -13.42 9.26 -20.45
C ILE A 36 -13.00 10.22 -19.34
N LEU A 37 -13.98 10.89 -18.74
CA LEU A 37 -13.74 11.60 -17.51
C LEU A 37 -13.39 10.49 -16.52
N ASN A 38 -12.17 10.54 -16.01
CA ASN A 38 -11.80 9.75 -14.85
C ASN A 38 -12.67 10.31 -13.71
N ILE A 39 -13.72 9.60 -13.33
CA ILE A 39 -14.81 10.11 -12.46
C ILE A 39 -14.90 9.37 -11.11
N PHE A 40 -14.05 8.38 -10.87
CA PHE A 40 -14.08 7.57 -9.65
C PHE A 40 -12.71 7.48 -9.01
N GLU A 41 -12.69 7.28 -7.70
CA GLU A 41 -11.49 7.10 -6.91
C GLU A 41 -11.38 5.64 -6.43
N VAL A 42 -10.15 5.16 -6.30
CA VAL A 42 -9.86 3.81 -5.80
C VAL A 42 -8.93 3.93 -4.61
N HIS A 43 -9.34 3.37 -3.48
CA HIS A 43 -8.50 3.30 -2.29
C HIS A 43 -8.14 1.84 -2.02
N GLU A 44 -6.87 1.55 -1.81
CA GLU A 44 -6.42 0.25 -1.32
C GLU A 44 -5.64 0.42 -0.02
N TRP A 45 -5.85 -0.48 0.93
CA TRP A 45 -4.89 -0.66 2.02
C TRP A 45 -4.65 -2.12 2.26
N GLY A 46 -3.44 -2.46 2.70
CA GLY A 46 -3.02 -3.83 2.96
C GLY A 46 -1.96 -3.90 4.05
N VAL A 47 -1.96 -5.02 4.79
CA VAL A 47 -0.96 -5.28 5.84
C VAL A 47 -0.07 -6.46 5.42
N PHE A 48 1.22 -6.17 5.31
CA PHE A 48 2.30 -7.10 5.02
C PHE A 48 2.78 -7.73 6.34
N GLU A 49 2.24 -8.90 6.67
CA GLU A 49 2.66 -9.65 7.86
C GLU A 49 3.98 -10.38 7.59
N HIS A 50 5.00 -10.04 8.39
CA HIS A 50 6.35 -10.57 8.26
C HIS A 50 6.85 -11.08 9.62
N VAL A 51 7.24 -12.36 9.68
CA VAL A 51 7.94 -12.89 10.85
C VAL A 51 9.40 -12.48 10.78
N TYR A 52 9.88 -11.78 11.80
CA TYR A 52 11.28 -11.38 11.92
C TYR A 52 12.16 -12.63 11.90
N ASN A 53 13.16 -12.66 11.01
CA ASN A 53 14.03 -13.80 10.82
C ASN A 53 15.02 -13.96 11.99
N SER A 54 14.50 -14.46 13.12
CA SER A 54 15.18 -14.66 14.40
C SER A 54 15.89 -16.02 14.50
N ASN A 55 16.58 -16.44 13.44
CA ASN A 55 17.45 -17.61 13.52
C ASN A 55 18.68 -17.26 14.37
N ILE A 56 18.51 -17.32 15.68
CA ILE A 56 19.46 -17.55 16.78
C ILE A 56 20.93 -17.39 16.35
N VAL A 57 21.58 -16.33 16.86
CA VAL A 57 22.98 -15.91 16.60
C VAL A 57 23.16 -15.10 15.32
N ASN A 58 22.61 -13.89 15.30
CA ASN A 58 23.28 -12.64 14.93
C ASN A 58 22.17 -11.58 14.82
N VAL A 59 22.33 -10.47 15.53
CA VAL A 59 21.66 -9.22 15.16
C VAL A 59 22.24 -8.87 13.77
N VAL A 60 21.66 -9.41 12.70
CA VAL A 60 22.27 -9.31 11.37
C VAL A 60 22.03 -7.90 10.85
N ASN A 61 23.12 -7.19 10.54
CA ASN A 61 23.11 -5.91 9.82
C ASN A 61 22.81 -6.08 8.32
N GLU A 62 22.30 -7.23 7.88
CA GLU A 62 22.12 -7.57 6.46
C GLU A 62 20.66 -7.96 6.17
N PRO A 63 20.01 -7.35 5.17
CA PRO A 63 18.63 -7.64 4.81
C PRO A 63 18.41 -9.11 4.40
N VAL A 64 17.36 -9.73 4.93
CA VAL A 64 16.99 -11.12 4.60
C VAL A 64 15.72 -11.14 3.75
N ILE A 65 15.73 -11.90 2.64
CA ILE A 65 14.53 -12.13 1.83
C ILE A 65 13.74 -13.30 2.44
N GLY A 66 12.45 -13.08 2.72
CA GLY A 66 11.57 -14.10 3.28
C GLY A 66 10.12 -13.97 2.79
N PRO A 67 9.29 -14.98 3.05
CA PRO A 67 7.87 -14.92 2.72
C PRO A 67 7.16 -13.89 3.59
N VAL A 68 6.36 -13.05 2.95
CA VAL A 68 5.49 -12.06 3.57
C VAL A 68 4.06 -12.37 3.14
N ILE A 69 3.16 -12.47 4.11
CA ILE A 69 1.74 -12.66 3.84
C ILE A 69 1.11 -11.29 3.74
N VAL A 70 0.58 -10.97 2.57
CA VAL A 70 -0.25 -9.77 2.36
C VAL A 70 -1.65 -10.14 2.82
N LYS A 71 -2.03 -9.64 3.99
CA LYS A 71 -3.32 -9.92 4.62
C LYS A 71 -4.22 -8.72 4.53
N LYS A 72 -5.47 -8.99 4.18
CA LYS A 72 -6.51 -7.97 4.05
C LYS A 72 -6.15 -6.76 3.17
N PRO A 73 -5.51 -6.92 2.00
CA PRO A 73 -5.62 -5.89 0.99
C PRO A 73 -7.10 -5.76 0.58
N VAL A 74 -7.68 -4.60 0.86
CA VAL A 74 -9.06 -4.26 0.51
C VAL A 74 -9.05 -3.09 -0.46
N ILE A 75 -9.75 -3.23 -1.58
CA ILE A 75 -9.84 -2.23 -2.64
C ILE A 75 -11.27 -1.67 -2.66
N TYR A 76 -11.42 -0.42 -2.24
CA TYR A 76 -12.66 0.36 -2.25
C TYR A 76 -12.78 1.18 -3.52
N PHE A 77 -14.03 1.39 -3.94
CA PHE A 77 -14.38 2.23 -5.08
C PHE A 77 -15.30 3.35 -4.62
N HIS A 78 -14.88 4.59 -4.81
CA HIS A 78 -15.65 5.78 -4.47
C HIS A 78 -16.20 6.37 -5.76
N TYR A 79 -17.44 6.01 -6.06
CA TYR A 79 -18.25 6.53 -7.14
C TYR A 79 -19.76 6.43 -6.82
N ASP A 80 -20.42 7.58 -6.73
CA ASP A 80 -21.84 7.66 -6.36
C ASP A 80 -22.81 7.36 -7.53
N GLU A 81 -22.31 7.15 -8.75
CA GLU A 81 -23.14 6.71 -9.88
C GLU A 81 -22.84 5.26 -10.27
N ASN A 82 -23.22 4.89 -11.50
CA ASN A 82 -23.02 3.55 -12.05
C ASN A 82 -21.93 3.59 -13.12
N LEU A 83 -21.01 2.64 -13.05
CA LEU A 83 -19.97 2.45 -14.05
C LEU A 83 -19.85 0.96 -14.36
N SER A 84 -19.82 0.60 -15.64
CA SER A 84 -19.81 -0.79 -16.07
C SER A 84 -18.47 -1.18 -16.70
N ASP A 85 -18.24 -2.50 -16.74
CA ASP A 85 -17.08 -3.12 -17.39
C ASP A 85 -15.74 -2.66 -16.80
N ILE A 86 -15.69 -2.50 -15.48
CA ILE A 86 -14.43 -2.25 -14.77
C ILE A 86 -13.59 -3.50 -14.82
N VAL A 87 -12.33 -3.35 -15.22
CA VAL A 87 -11.32 -4.41 -15.17
C VAL A 87 -10.19 -3.95 -14.26
N ILE A 88 -9.82 -4.80 -13.32
CA ILE A 88 -8.68 -4.58 -12.43
C ILE A 88 -7.79 -5.80 -12.45
N GLU A 89 -6.49 -5.58 -12.57
CA GLU A 89 -5.46 -6.61 -12.53
C GLU A 89 -4.43 -6.24 -11.46
N VAL A 90 -4.13 -7.19 -10.59
CA VAL A 90 -3.09 -7.09 -9.57
C VAL A 90 -2.00 -8.08 -9.94
N ASP A 91 -0.80 -7.57 -10.19
CA ASP A 91 0.38 -8.40 -10.45
C ASP A 91 0.93 -8.93 -9.13
N ILE A 92 0.98 -10.25 -9.01
CA ILE A 92 1.41 -10.97 -7.81
C ILE A 92 2.55 -11.91 -8.18
N ASN A 93 3.77 -11.52 -7.83
CA ASN A 93 4.94 -12.40 -7.91
C ASN A 93 5.02 -13.32 -6.68
N GLY A 94 4.05 -14.23 -6.58
CA GLY A 94 3.83 -15.02 -5.38
C GLY A 94 2.65 -15.99 -5.47
N ASP A 95 2.26 -16.55 -4.34
CA ASP A 95 1.13 -17.48 -4.24
C ASP A 95 -0.15 -16.71 -3.90
N ILE A 96 -1.18 -16.86 -4.73
CA ILE A 96 -2.53 -16.35 -4.45
C ILE A 96 -3.20 -17.30 -3.47
N LEU A 97 -3.74 -16.78 -2.37
CA LEU A 97 -4.34 -17.57 -1.30
C LEU A 97 -5.87 -17.47 -1.33
N VAL A 98 -6.40 -16.25 -1.36
CA VAL A 98 -7.85 -15.97 -1.30
C VAL A 98 -8.17 -14.76 -2.17
N THR A 99 -9.36 -14.74 -2.77
CA THR A 99 -9.93 -13.57 -3.45
C THR A 99 -11.42 -13.49 -3.15
N ILE A 100 -11.96 -12.30 -2.89
CA ILE A 100 -13.40 -12.07 -2.74
C ILE A 100 -13.76 -10.79 -3.50
N PRO A 101 -14.70 -10.84 -4.47
CA PRO A 101 -15.22 -12.03 -5.15
C PRO A 101 -14.12 -12.92 -5.74
N ASP A 102 -14.49 -14.12 -6.21
CA ASP A 102 -13.54 -14.99 -6.90
C ASP A 102 -12.95 -14.28 -8.13
N ALA A 103 -11.62 -14.13 -8.15
CA ALA A 103 -10.88 -13.55 -9.28
C ALA A 103 -10.55 -14.61 -10.33
N VAL A 104 -10.25 -14.15 -11.55
CA VAL A 104 -9.62 -14.99 -12.57
C VAL A 104 -8.11 -14.94 -12.38
N ASN A 105 -7.48 -16.09 -12.18
CA ASN A 105 -6.01 -16.17 -12.14
C ASN A 105 -5.44 -15.92 -13.55
N THR A 106 -4.48 -15.01 -13.64
CA THR A 106 -3.72 -14.73 -14.87
C THR A 106 -2.35 -15.41 -14.79
N SER A 107 -1.48 -15.20 -15.79
CA SER A 107 -0.10 -15.70 -15.70
C SER A 107 0.74 -14.95 -14.68
N ASN A 108 0.33 -13.73 -14.31
CA ASN A 108 1.12 -12.79 -13.52
C ASN A 108 0.42 -12.37 -12.21
N GLY A 109 -0.81 -12.82 -11.96
CA GLY A 109 -1.55 -12.47 -10.76
C GLY A 109 -3.04 -12.78 -10.87
N ILE A 110 -3.88 -11.80 -10.55
CA ILE A 110 -5.34 -11.93 -10.50
C ILE A 110 -6.04 -10.81 -11.26
N ASN A 111 -7.21 -11.11 -11.80
CA ASN A 111 -8.05 -10.16 -12.51
C ASN A 111 -9.51 -10.27 -12.07
N TRP A 112 -10.18 -9.12 -11.91
CA TRP A 112 -11.64 -9.05 -11.80
C TRP A 112 -12.24 -8.23 -12.94
N THR A 113 -13.47 -8.60 -13.32
CA THR A 113 -14.35 -7.79 -14.15
C THR A 113 -15.68 -7.62 -13.43
N PHE A 114 -16.14 -6.38 -13.24
CA PHE A 114 -17.33 -6.05 -12.44
C PHE A 114 -17.91 -4.69 -12.83
N ASP A 115 -19.08 -4.37 -12.28
CA ASP A 115 -19.68 -3.04 -12.35
C ASP A 115 -19.60 -2.34 -10.98
N ILE A 116 -19.51 -1.02 -10.96
CA ILE A 116 -19.69 -0.20 -9.76
C ILE A 116 -21.11 0.35 -9.76
N VAL A 117 -21.82 0.17 -8.65
CA VAL A 117 -23.18 0.71 -8.43
C VAL A 117 -23.23 1.30 -7.03
N ASN A 118 -23.30 2.63 -6.91
CA ASN A 118 -23.34 3.37 -5.64
C ASN A 118 -22.23 2.94 -4.65
N ASN A 119 -20.96 3.07 -5.04
CA ASN A 119 -19.78 2.65 -4.26
C ASN A 119 -19.66 1.13 -3.99
N SER A 120 -20.54 0.29 -4.54
CA SER A 120 -20.47 -1.16 -4.37
C SER A 120 -20.00 -1.86 -5.63
N VAL A 121 -19.25 -2.95 -5.44
CA VAL A 121 -18.82 -3.86 -6.50
C VAL A 121 -19.96 -4.83 -6.80
N VAL A 122 -20.40 -4.88 -8.05
CA VAL A 122 -21.39 -5.84 -8.54
C VAL A 122 -20.70 -6.84 -9.47
N ALA A 123 -20.51 -8.06 -8.98
CA ALA A 123 -19.89 -9.13 -9.76
C ALA A 123 -20.79 -9.56 -10.94
N PRO A 124 -20.25 -10.22 -11.99
CA PRO A 124 -21.03 -10.63 -13.17
C PRO A 124 -22.23 -11.54 -12.87
N ASN A 125 -22.21 -12.23 -11.72
CA ASN A 125 -23.33 -13.06 -11.26
C ASN A 125 -24.43 -12.26 -10.52
N GLY A 126 -24.28 -10.93 -10.40
CA GLY A 126 -25.19 -10.01 -9.71
C GLY A 126 -24.99 -9.92 -8.19
N THR A 127 -23.98 -10.59 -7.63
CA THR A 127 -23.67 -10.48 -6.19
C THR A 127 -23.01 -9.14 -5.90
N VAL A 128 -23.43 -8.50 -4.83
CA VAL A 128 -22.95 -7.18 -4.40
C VAL A 128 -21.94 -7.36 -3.26
N TYR A 129 -20.81 -6.68 -3.38
CA TYR A 129 -19.74 -6.61 -2.40
C TYR A 129 -19.43 -5.16 -2.09
N ASP A 130 -19.00 -4.88 -0.86
CA ASP A 130 -18.58 -3.54 -0.46
C ASP A 130 -17.22 -3.17 -1.07
N TYR A 131 -16.40 -4.17 -1.40
CA TYR A 131 -15.02 -4.01 -1.89
C TYR A 131 -14.52 -5.27 -2.61
N LEU A 132 -13.36 -5.16 -3.27
CA LEU A 132 -12.57 -6.32 -3.65
C LEU A 132 -11.55 -6.63 -2.54
N PHE A 133 -11.23 -7.91 -2.39
CA PHE A 133 -10.30 -8.40 -1.39
C PHE A 133 -9.43 -9.51 -1.99
N TYR A 134 -8.16 -9.55 -1.61
CA TYR A 134 -7.29 -10.69 -1.89
C TYR A 134 -6.41 -11.03 -0.69
N GLU A 135 -5.79 -12.21 -0.70
CA GLU A 135 -4.66 -12.55 0.16
C GLU A 135 -3.62 -13.25 -0.71
N CYS A 136 -2.36 -12.90 -0.53
CA CYS A 136 -1.27 -13.54 -1.24
C CYS A 136 -0.02 -13.66 -0.36
N GLN A 137 0.91 -14.51 -0.79
CA GLN A 137 2.24 -14.62 -0.23
C GLN A 137 3.25 -14.17 -1.27
N ILE A 138 4.01 -13.13 -0.96
CA ILE A 138 5.10 -12.62 -1.79
C ILE A 138 6.44 -12.78 -1.06
N ASN A 139 7.55 -12.59 -1.76
CA ASN A 139 8.87 -12.53 -1.11
C ASN A 139 9.33 -11.08 -1.05
N VAL A 140 9.64 -10.60 0.16
CA VAL A 140 10.14 -9.24 0.37
C VAL A 140 11.41 -9.28 1.20
N THR A 141 12.31 -8.36 0.91
CA THR A 141 13.51 -8.11 1.70
C THR A 141 13.13 -7.43 3.02
N GLN A 142 13.61 -7.94 4.15
CA GLN A 142 13.44 -7.29 5.45
C GLN A 142 14.18 -5.95 5.47
N GLY A 143 13.44 -4.84 5.44
CA GLY A 143 13.98 -3.47 5.40
C GLY A 143 14.38 -2.88 6.76
N ILE A 144 14.36 -3.67 7.83
CA ILE A 144 14.58 -3.18 9.20
C ILE A 144 15.51 -4.09 10.00
N VAL A 145 16.25 -3.50 10.93
CA VAL A 145 16.94 -4.21 12.02
C VAL A 145 16.36 -3.69 13.33
N ALA A 146 15.78 -4.59 14.13
CA ALA A 146 15.10 -4.19 15.36
C ALA A 146 15.31 -5.20 16.50
N TYR A 147 15.33 -4.70 17.73
CA TYR A 147 15.35 -5.51 18.95
C TYR A 147 14.97 -4.67 20.17
N VAL A 148 14.74 -5.37 21.28
CA VAL A 148 14.35 -4.78 22.57
C VAL A 148 15.33 -5.20 23.65
N VAL A 149 15.64 -4.27 24.58
CA VAL A 149 16.36 -4.57 25.83
C VAL A 149 15.49 -4.16 27.02
N GLU A 150 15.25 -5.07 27.95
CA GLU A 150 14.45 -4.89 29.15
C GLU A 150 15.30 -5.18 30.40
N ASP A 151 15.25 -4.27 31.39
CA ASP A 151 16.14 -4.29 32.57
C ASP A 151 15.42 -4.48 33.91
N GLY A 152 14.14 -4.82 33.89
CA GLY A 152 13.24 -4.93 35.04
C GLY A 152 12.45 -3.66 35.37
N ILE A 153 12.86 -2.50 34.84
CA ILE A 153 12.27 -1.19 35.14
C ILE A 153 11.93 -0.44 33.86
N ASN A 154 12.85 -0.47 32.90
CA ASN A 154 12.76 0.19 31.63
C ASN A 154 12.83 -0.82 30.51
N ILE A 155 12.37 -0.35 29.37
CA ILE A 155 12.52 -0.99 28.08
C ILE A 155 13.19 -0.01 27.13
N THR A 156 14.16 -0.49 26.37
CA THR A 156 14.77 0.24 25.27
C THR A 156 14.44 -0.45 23.96
N PHE A 157 13.77 0.30 23.09
CA PHE A 157 13.46 -0.08 21.72
C PHE A 157 14.60 0.40 20.82
N TYR A 158 15.07 -0.47 19.93
CA TYR A 158 16.10 -0.13 18.96
C TYR A 158 15.65 -0.51 17.57
N VAL A 159 15.72 0.44 16.65
CA VAL A 159 15.33 0.22 15.25
C VAL A 159 16.31 0.95 14.34
N GLU A 160 16.68 0.29 13.25
CA GLU A 160 17.45 0.82 12.13
C GLU A 160 16.69 0.51 10.85
N ASN A 161 16.56 1.52 9.98
CA ASN A 161 16.02 1.35 8.64
C ASN A 161 17.16 0.99 7.68
N VAL A 162 17.18 -0.26 7.22
CA VAL A 162 18.17 -0.76 6.25
C VAL A 162 17.61 -0.84 4.83
N ALA A 163 16.36 -0.43 4.62
CA ALA A 163 15.78 -0.26 3.30
C ALA A 163 16.39 0.96 2.59
N ASP A 164 16.25 1.00 1.27
CA ASP A 164 16.70 2.11 0.42
C ASP A 164 15.65 3.24 0.29
N TYR A 165 14.61 3.21 1.14
CA TYR A 165 13.54 4.19 1.23
C TYR A 165 13.24 4.53 2.70
N SER A 166 12.61 5.68 2.94
CA SER A 166 12.21 6.13 4.28
C SER A 166 10.92 5.42 4.71
N ILE A 167 10.82 5.09 5.99
CA ILE A 167 9.61 4.52 6.60
C ILE A 167 9.01 5.51 7.59
N SER A 168 7.69 5.49 7.75
CA SER A 168 6.97 6.40 8.64
C SER A 168 6.06 5.67 9.62
N ASP A 169 5.57 6.42 10.60
CA ASP A 169 4.52 6.01 11.54
C ASP A 169 4.86 4.70 12.25
N ILE A 170 6.07 4.66 12.80
CA ILE A 170 6.64 3.43 13.36
C ILE A 170 6.13 3.28 14.79
N PHE A 171 5.23 2.31 14.99
CA PHE A 171 4.78 1.88 16.31
C PHE A 171 5.57 0.65 16.71
N PHE A 172 6.45 0.79 17.70
CA PHE A 172 7.21 -0.32 18.24
C PHE A 172 6.61 -0.74 19.58
N ILE A 173 6.04 -1.94 19.61
CA ILE A 173 5.23 -2.47 20.71
C ILE A 173 5.98 -3.59 21.44
N TYR A 174 5.92 -3.55 22.77
CA TYR A 174 6.35 -4.61 23.65
C TYR A 174 5.25 -4.96 24.64
N GLY A 175 4.86 -6.23 24.65
CA GLY A 175 3.94 -6.78 25.63
C GLY A 175 4.59 -7.85 26.48
N TYR A 176 4.25 -7.88 27.76
CA TYR A 176 4.80 -8.83 28.73
C TYR A 176 3.74 -9.29 29.74
N SER A 177 3.94 -10.48 30.28
CA SER A 177 3.09 -11.00 31.36
C SER A 177 3.32 -10.20 32.62
N THR A 178 2.25 -9.79 33.30
CA THR A 178 2.36 -9.21 34.65
C THR A 178 2.12 -10.30 35.71
N ASP A 179 2.74 -10.15 36.88
CA ASP A 179 2.52 -11.06 38.03
C ASP A 179 1.10 -10.93 38.63
N ILE A 180 0.27 -10.02 38.12
CA ILE A 180 -1.04 -9.65 38.68
C ILE A 180 -2.12 -10.67 38.27
N SER A 181 -2.09 -11.16 37.03
CA SER A 181 -2.95 -12.26 36.55
C SER A 181 -2.50 -12.73 35.17
N ILE A 182 -2.85 -13.97 34.80
CA ILE A 182 -2.65 -14.52 33.44
C ILE A 182 -3.41 -13.75 32.35
N TRP A 183 -4.35 -12.89 32.74
CA TRP A 183 -5.18 -12.07 31.84
C TRP A 183 -4.74 -10.60 31.80
N SER A 184 -3.81 -10.19 32.67
CA SER A 184 -3.30 -8.82 32.71
C SER A 184 -1.91 -8.77 32.12
N ARG A 185 -1.77 -7.95 31.07
CA ARG A 185 -0.51 -7.73 30.36
C ARG A 185 -0.05 -6.31 30.56
N GLY A 186 1.26 -6.16 30.74
CA GLY A 186 1.89 -4.86 30.61
C GLY A 186 2.15 -4.60 29.14
N LEU A 187 1.88 -3.38 28.71
CA LEU A 187 2.01 -2.94 27.33
C LEU A 187 2.79 -1.63 27.31
N SER A 188 3.94 -1.64 26.66
CA SER A 188 4.77 -0.46 26.45
C SER A 188 5.04 -0.31 24.96
N TYR A 189 4.88 0.90 24.44
CA TYR A 189 5.15 1.17 23.04
C TYR A 189 5.70 2.60 22.88
N VAL A 190 6.40 2.80 21.77
CA VAL A 190 6.88 4.11 21.32
C VAL A 190 6.38 4.36 19.90
N HIS A 191 6.17 5.62 19.57
CA HIS A 191 5.89 6.10 18.22
C HIS A 191 7.10 6.89 17.72
N ILE A 192 7.53 6.62 16.49
CA ILE A 192 8.60 7.34 15.79
C ILE A 192 8.01 7.79 14.45
N ASP A 193 7.96 9.11 14.24
CA ASP A 193 7.28 9.70 13.08
C ASP A 193 7.89 9.23 11.74
N THR A 194 9.22 9.23 11.63
CA THR A 194 9.92 8.87 10.38
C THR A 194 11.31 8.35 10.73
N LEU A 195 11.80 7.41 9.91
CA LEU A 195 13.18 6.93 9.92
C LEU A 195 13.69 6.87 8.48
N GLU A 196 14.66 7.73 8.17
CA GLU A 196 15.26 7.79 6.83
C GLU A 196 16.07 6.53 6.52
N SER A 197 16.33 6.27 5.23
CA SER A 197 17.19 5.16 4.83
C SER A 197 18.57 5.24 5.49
N GLY A 198 18.98 4.16 6.15
CA GLY A 198 20.24 4.06 6.90
C GLY A 198 20.24 4.74 8.27
N GLU A 199 19.11 5.28 8.72
CA GLU A 199 19.00 5.91 10.05
C GLU A 199 18.72 4.85 11.14
N GLU A 200 19.32 5.06 12.31
CA GLU A 200 19.07 4.28 13.52
C GLU A 200 18.56 5.16 14.66
N THR A 201 17.68 4.61 15.50
CA THR A 201 17.22 5.26 16.72
C THR A 201 17.04 4.27 17.86
N SER A 202 17.13 4.79 19.08
CA SER A 202 16.85 4.05 20.30
C SER A 202 16.07 4.88 21.29
N ILE A 203 14.98 4.34 21.82
CA ILE A 203 14.12 5.04 22.77
C ILE A 203 13.94 4.19 24.01
N THR A 204 14.29 4.76 25.17
CA THR A 204 14.09 4.13 26.48
C THR A 204 12.88 4.73 27.18
N ILE A 205 11.94 3.88 27.60
CA ILE A 205 10.76 4.27 28.39
C ILE A 205 10.59 3.35 29.60
N PRO A 206 9.93 3.80 30.68
CA PRO A 206 9.58 2.93 31.80
C PRO A 206 8.56 1.87 31.36
N LEU A 207 8.66 0.68 31.94
CA LEU A 207 7.67 -0.38 31.77
C LEU A 207 6.29 0.05 32.30
N LYS A 208 5.27 -0.11 31.48
CA LYS A 208 3.87 0.17 31.83
C LYS A 208 3.13 -1.13 32.13
N ASN A 209 2.63 -1.26 33.35
CA ASN A 209 1.85 -2.42 33.83
C ASN A 209 0.36 -2.38 33.44
N ASN A 210 -0.05 -1.48 32.53
CA ASN A 210 -1.41 -1.42 32.03
C ASN A 210 -1.50 -2.07 30.64
N SER A 211 -2.72 -2.43 30.26
CA SER A 211 -3.05 -3.04 28.97
C SER A 211 -3.73 -2.06 28.02
N SER A 212 -3.76 -0.77 28.37
CA SER A 212 -4.42 0.26 27.55
C SER A 212 -3.49 0.72 26.44
N TYR A 213 -4.01 0.78 25.23
CA TYR A 213 -3.38 1.40 24.08
C TYR A 213 -4.30 2.48 23.53
N ASP A 214 -3.70 3.41 22.81
CA ASP A 214 -4.40 4.47 22.10
C ASP A 214 -4.11 4.27 20.63
N THR A 215 -5.16 4.24 19.82
CA THR A 215 -5.06 4.07 18.37
C THR A 215 -5.30 5.38 17.63
N ASP A 216 -5.50 6.50 18.33
CA ASP A 216 -5.77 7.81 17.73
C ASP A 216 -4.60 8.29 16.85
N GLU A 217 -3.35 7.99 17.24
CA GLU A 217 -2.15 8.31 16.44
C GLU A 217 -2.12 7.48 15.15
N ILE A 218 -2.37 6.16 15.24
CA ILE A 218 -2.47 5.28 14.06
C ILE A 218 -3.62 5.74 13.15
N PHE A 219 -4.78 6.04 13.74
CA PHE A 219 -5.94 6.50 13.01
C PHE A 219 -5.65 7.77 12.24
N SER A 220 -5.08 8.79 12.90
CA SER A 220 -4.75 10.07 12.27
C SER A 220 -3.75 9.88 11.12
N SER A 221 -2.72 9.07 11.34
CA SER A 221 -1.74 8.72 10.32
C SER A 221 -2.37 8.06 9.08
N LEU A 222 -3.27 7.08 9.27
CA LEU A 222 -3.94 6.41 8.16
C LEU A 222 -4.78 7.38 7.31
N ILE A 223 -5.41 8.38 7.94
CA ILE A 223 -6.14 9.45 7.23
C ILE A 223 -5.20 10.37 6.47
N GLU A 224 -4.08 10.75 7.08
CA GLU A 224 -3.06 11.58 6.43
C GLU A 224 -2.44 10.88 5.22
N ASN A 225 -2.36 9.55 5.25
CA ASN A 225 -1.91 8.71 4.13
C ASN A 225 -3.01 8.41 3.09
N GLY A 226 -4.20 9.00 3.21
CA GLY A 226 -5.23 8.99 2.17
C GLY A 226 -6.42 8.05 2.40
N LEU A 227 -6.49 7.35 3.54
CA LEU A 227 -7.69 6.59 3.89
C LEU A 227 -8.83 7.51 4.36
N THR A 228 -10.06 7.07 4.12
CA THR A 228 -11.23 7.66 4.75
C THR A 228 -11.34 7.23 6.22
N ALA A 229 -12.11 7.98 7.01
CA ALA A 229 -12.38 7.66 8.42
C ALA A 229 -12.94 6.24 8.63
N ASN A 230 -13.76 5.75 7.69
CA ASN A 230 -14.34 4.42 7.78
C ASN A 230 -13.32 3.33 7.45
N GLU A 231 -12.49 3.53 6.42
CA GLU A 231 -11.43 2.60 6.02
C GLU A 231 -10.36 2.45 7.12
N ALA A 232 -9.86 3.58 7.66
CA ALA A 232 -8.91 3.57 8.77
C ALA A 232 -9.48 2.87 10.01
N LYS A 233 -10.76 3.10 10.30
CA LYS A 233 -11.45 2.43 11.40
C LYS A 233 -11.57 0.93 11.17
N GLU A 234 -11.95 0.49 9.97
CA GLU A 234 -12.06 -0.94 9.64
C GLU A 234 -10.71 -1.65 9.79
N LEU A 235 -9.63 -1.03 9.31
CA LEU A 235 -8.27 -1.53 9.43
C LEU A 235 -7.89 -1.69 10.92
N ILE A 236 -8.05 -0.65 11.73
CA ILE A 236 -7.72 -0.68 13.17
C ILE A 236 -8.60 -1.69 13.90
N ASP A 237 -9.90 -1.69 13.67
CA ASP A 237 -10.84 -2.59 14.35
C ASP A 237 -10.48 -4.06 14.08
N TYR A 238 -9.97 -4.38 12.89
CA TYR A 238 -9.52 -5.72 12.55
C TYR A 238 -8.17 -6.09 13.17
N TRP A 239 -7.20 -5.16 13.16
CA TRP A 239 -5.81 -5.48 13.48
C TRP A 239 -5.40 -5.19 14.93
N GLN A 240 -6.04 -4.25 15.63
CA GLN A 240 -5.61 -3.76 16.95
C GLN A 240 -5.39 -4.87 17.99
N GLU A 241 -6.23 -5.91 17.98
CA GLU A 241 -6.08 -7.04 18.90
C GLU A 241 -4.80 -7.83 18.59
N MET A 242 -4.45 -8.04 17.32
CA MET A 242 -3.18 -8.67 16.95
C MET A 242 -1.97 -7.78 17.25
N TRP A 243 -2.14 -6.46 17.09
CA TRP A 243 -1.10 -5.45 17.29
C TRP A 243 -0.75 -5.14 18.75
N PHE A 244 -1.70 -5.28 19.67
CA PHE A 244 -1.49 -4.90 21.06
C PHE A 244 -1.80 -6.04 22.05
N HIS A 245 -2.52 -7.07 21.62
CA HIS A 245 -2.94 -8.18 22.48
C HIS A 245 -2.93 -9.54 21.77
N PRO A 246 -1.83 -9.94 21.08
CA PRO A 246 -1.79 -11.20 20.36
C PRO A 246 -2.04 -12.36 21.31
N THR A 247 -3.07 -13.16 20.99
CA THR A 247 -3.43 -14.32 21.80
C THR A 247 -2.33 -15.38 21.77
N ASN A 248 -2.09 -16.07 22.89
CA ASN A 248 -1.17 -17.21 23.01
C ASN A 248 0.35 -16.91 22.95
N ILE A 249 0.77 -15.65 23.03
CA ILE A 249 2.19 -15.29 23.12
C ILE A 249 2.48 -14.75 24.52
N GLY A 250 3.56 -15.19 25.18
CA GLY A 250 3.93 -14.71 26.53
C GLY A 250 4.42 -13.27 26.48
N THR A 251 5.74 -13.09 26.48
CA THR A 251 6.39 -11.82 26.18
C THR A 251 6.62 -11.72 24.67
N TYR A 252 6.37 -10.55 24.09
CA TYR A 252 6.52 -10.32 22.65
C TYR A 252 7.01 -8.91 22.36
N ALA A 253 7.67 -8.76 21.22
CA ALA A 253 8.01 -7.49 20.60
C ALA A 253 7.59 -7.54 19.14
N GLN A 254 6.97 -6.47 18.67
CA GLN A 254 6.43 -6.34 17.33
C GLN A 254 6.42 -4.88 16.89
N MET A 255 6.41 -4.66 15.59
CA MET A 255 6.48 -3.32 15.03
C MET A 255 5.50 -3.19 13.87
N ILE A 256 4.87 -2.02 13.80
CA ILE A 256 4.03 -1.61 12.68
C ILE A 256 4.68 -0.38 12.10
N TYR A 257 4.78 -0.29 10.77
CA TYR A 257 5.24 0.92 10.10
C TYR A 257 4.60 1.02 8.73
N THR A 258 4.46 2.25 8.25
CA THR A 258 3.93 2.58 6.93
C THR A 258 5.08 2.63 5.93
N ILE A 259 4.85 2.12 4.71
CA ILE A 259 5.78 2.27 3.59
C ILE A 259 5.25 3.33 2.61
N PRO A 260 6.15 3.98 1.85
CA PRO A 260 5.73 4.89 0.78
C PRO A 260 4.85 4.18 -0.26
N GLU A 261 3.90 4.91 -0.83
CA GLU A 261 2.95 4.38 -1.82
C GLU A 261 3.68 3.78 -3.03
N GLU A 262 4.78 4.39 -3.48
CA GLU A 262 5.60 3.87 -4.58
C GLU A 262 6.17 2.47 -4.29
N ILE A 263 6.53 2.18 -3.03
CA ILE A 263 7.03 0.86 -2.64
C ILE A 263 5.89 -0.16 -2.64
N TYR A 264 4.68 0.22 -2.20
CA TYR A 264 3.51 -0.65 -2.36
C TYR A 264 3.27 -0.92 -3.85
N ASN A 265 3.26 0.12 -4.67
CA ASN A 265 3.04 0.02 -6.12
C ASN A 265 4.04 -0.92 -6.81
N ASP A 266 5.29 -0.96 -6.36
CA ASP A 266 6.30 -1.87 -6.88
C ASP A 266 6.12 -3.32 -6.37
N LEU A 267 5.69 -3.50 -5.12
CA LEU A 267 5.47 -4.82 -4.52
C LEU A 267 4.23 -5.53 -5.08
N LEU A 268 3.15 -4.79 -5.32
CA LEU A 268 1.86 -5.29 -5.81
C LEU A 268 1.30 -4.34 -6.86
N PRO A 269 1.86 -4.32 -8.09
CA PRO A 269 1.38 -3.42 -9.13
C PRO A 269 -0.10 -3.64 -9.44
N ILE A 270 -0.85 -2.54 -9.63
CA ILE A 270 -2.26 -2.58 -9.97
C ILE A 270 -2.52 -1.82 -11.26
N SER A 271 -3.38 -2.37 -12.11
CA SER A 271 -3.86 -1.71 -13.32
C SER A 271 -5.38 -1.75 -13.38
N ILE A 272 -6.00 -0.62 -13.74
CA ILE A 272 -7.45 -0.42 -13.68
C ILE A 272 -7.93 0.21 -14.99
N ILE A 273 -9.00 -0.34 -15.56
CA ILE A 273 -9.66 0.13 -16.78
C ILE A 273 -11.17 0.26 -16.50
N PRO A 274 -11.80 1.41 -16.79
CA PRO A 274 -11.17 2.69 -17.14
C PRO A 274 -10.26 3.19 -16.01
N THR A 275 -9.30 4.06 -16.34
CA THR A 275 -8.37 4.60 -15.34
C THR A 275 -9.13 5.51 -14.36
N PRO A 276 -9.00 5.29 -13.04
CA PRO A 276 -9.61 6.17 -12.04
C PRO A 276 -8.95 7.56 -12.03
N GLU A 277 -9.62 8.51 -11.36
CA GLU A 277 -9.08 9.85 -11.15
C GLU A 277 -7.95 9.83 -10.13
N ILE A 278 -8.17 9.09 -9.05
CA ILE A 278 -7.27 8.95 -7.91
C ILE A 278 -7.12 7.47 -7.60
N ILE A 279 -5.89 7.06 -7.33
CA ILE A 279 -5.56 5.79 -6.69
C ILE A 279 -4.76 6.16 -5.44
N ASN A 280 -5.28 5.84 -4.26
CA ASN A 280 -4.55 5.98 -2.99
C ASN A 280 -4.26 4.58 -2.46
N ARG A 281 -3.01 4.27 -2.11
CA ARG A 281 -2.64 2.95 -1.59
C ARG A 281 -1.82 3.05 -0.32
N VAL A 282 -2.31 2.48 0.77
CA VAL A 282 -1.67 2.54 2.09
C VAL A 282 -1.17 1.16 2.49
N GLY A 283 0.15 1.02 2.57
CA GLY A 283 0.82 -0.23 2.89
C GLY A 283 1.44 -0.18 4.27
N LEU A 284 1.12 -1.17 5.11
CA LEU A 284 1.73 -1.30 6.43
C LEU A 284 2.48 -2.61 6.52
N PHE A 285 3.68 -2.59 7.06
CA PHE A 285 4.31 -3.81 7.55
C PHE A 285 3.91 -4.08 8.98
N PHE A 286 3.54 -5.32 9.27
CA PHE A 286 3.38 -5.82 10.62
C PHE A 286 4.43 -6.89 10.89
N VAL A 287 5.45 -6.52 11.66
CA VAL A 287 6.61 -7.36 11.95
C VAL A 287 6.48 -7.99 13.34
N THR A 288 6.56 -9.31 13.40
CA THR A 288 6.44 -10.09 14.65
C THR A 288 7.73 -10.84 15.00
N GLY A 289 7.87 -11.28 16.25
CA GLY A 289 9.02 -12.11 16.64
C GLY A 289 10.33 -11.33 16.74
N ILE A 290 10.25 -10.01 16.97
CA ILE A 290 11.42 -9.16 17.17
C ILE A 290 12.20 -9.62 18.41
N PRO A 291 13.55 -9.77 18.36
CA PRO A 291 14.35 -10.25 19.47
C PRO A 291 14.25 -9.39 20.73
N ILE A 292 14.23 -10.05 21.90
CA ILE A 292 14.15 -9.44 23.23
C ILE A 292 15.37 -9.91 24.03
N ASN A 293 16.14 -8.98 24.58
CA ASN A 293 17.39 -9.24 25.30
C ASN A 293 18.36 -10.15 24.52
N PRO A 294 18.73 -9.81 23.26
CA PRO A 294 19.64 -10.63 22.47
C PRO A 294 21.01 -10.76 23.15
N SER A 295 21.53 -11.98 23.22
CA SER A 295 22.71 -12.38 24.00
C SER A 295 24.05 -11.81 23.50
N ASP A 296 24.13 -11.40 22.23
CA ASP A 296 25.39 -11.10 21.54
C ASP A 296 25.42 -9.66 21.02
N ARG A 297 26.04 -8.77 21.81
CA ARG A 297 26.47 -7.42 21.41
C ARG A 297 27.86 -7.08 21.95
N ASN A 298 28.74 -8.08 22.00
CA ASN A 298 30.18 -7.85 22.21
C ASN A 298 30.88 -7.64 20.86
#